data_AF-A0ABD0Z6R2-F1
#
_entry.id   AF-A0ABD0Z6R2-F1
#
_cell.length_a   1.000
_cell.length_b   1.000
_cell.length_c   1.000
_cell.angle_alpha   90.00
_cell.angle_beta   90.00
_cell.angle_gamma   90.00
#
_symmetry.space_group_name_H-M   'P 1'
#
loop_
_entity.id
_entity.type
_entity.pdbx_description
1 polymer ?
#
loop_
_entity_poly.entity_id
_entity_poly.type
_entity_poly.pdbx_seq_one_letter_code
_entity_poly.pdbx_strand_id
1 'polypeptide(L)'
;MNVMANKKLDWQTMEQLPVDAKLSEYQFHSVFVCPVSKEQSSDENPPMMMSCGHVLCKQTINKISKNGSKSSFKCPYCPTDVDISRCRQLHF
;
A
#
# COMPACT_ATOMS: atom_id res chain seq x y z
N MET A 1 -17.38 34.71 -11.53
CA MET A 1 -17.12 34.73 -10.07
C MET A 1 -15.74 34.14 -9.87
N ASN A 2 -14.77 34.97 -9.48
CA ASN A 2 -13.35 34.58 -9.41
C ASN A 2 -13.06 34.01 -8.02
N VAL A 3 -13.20 32.69 -7.87
CA VAL A 3 -12.80 31.99 -6.65
C VAL A 3 -11.28 31.89 -6.68
N MET A 4 -10.58 32.64 -5.83
CA MET A 4 -9.13 32.58 -5.56
C MET A 4 -8.20 33.48 -6.40
N ALA A 5 -8.52 34.77 -6.54
CA ALA A 5 -7.57 35.71 -7.14
C ALA A 5 -6.47 36.24 -6.19
N ASN A 6 -6.52 36.03 -4.87
CA ASN A 6 -5.67 36.81 -3.96
C ASN A 6 -5.09 36.16 -2.69
N LYS A 7 -5.15 34.84 -2.52
CA LYS A 7 -4.35 34.17 -1.48
C LYS A 7 -3.78 32.87 -2.04
N LYS A 8 -2.45 32.81 -2.17
CA LYS A 8 -1.71 31.54 -2.25
C LYS A 8 -1.88 30.86 -0.89
N LEU A 9 -3.03 30.23 -0.68
CA LEU A 9 -3.23 29.39 0.48
C LEU A 9 -2.38 28.14 0.25
N ASP A 10 -1.47 27.87 1.18
CA ASP A 10 -0.57 26.74 1.09
C ASP A 10 -1.38 25.44 1.18
N TRP A 11 -1.47 24.72 0.07
CA TRP A 11 -2.29 23.51 -0.05
C TRP A 11 -1.93 22.43 0.98
N GLN A 12 -0.74 22.51 1.58
CA GLN A 12 -0.26 21.54 2.57
C GLN A 12 -0.81 21.80 3.98
N THR A 13 -1.27 23.02 4.29
CA THR A 13 -1.81 23.38 5.61
C THR A 13 -3.33 23.43 5.66
N MET A 14 -4.01 23.06 4.58
CA MET A 14 -5.46 23.20 4.45
C MET A 14 -6.17 21.98 5.04
N GLU A 15 -6.80 22.14 6.22
CA GLU A 15 -7.59 21.08 6.85
C GLU A 15 -8.89 20.76 6.09
N GLN A 16 -9.36 21.68 5.25
CA GLN A 16 -10.61 21.56 4.49
C GLN A 16 -10.44 22.11 3.07
N LEU A 17 -11.09 21.47 2.10
CA LEU A 17 -11.08 21.94 0.71
C LEU A 17 -11.86 23.28 0.59
N PRO A 18 -11.41 24.24 -0.26
CA PRO A 18 -12.08 25.53 -0.44
C PRO A 18 -13.45 25.44 -1.12
N VAL A 19 -13.82 24.24 -1.57
CA VAL A 19 -15.10 23.92 -2.17
C VAL A 19 -15.65 22.66 -1.49
N ASP A 20 -16.96 22.64 -1.28
CA ASP A 20 -17.67 21.52 -0.67
C ASP A 20 -17.64 20.32 -1.64
N ALA A 21 -16.60 19.50 -1.54
CA ALA A 21 -16.46 18.27 -2.31
C ALA A 21 -17.32 17.20 -1.64
N LYS A 22 -18.58 17.06 -2.08
CA LYS A 22 -19.43 15.93 -1.71
C LYS A 22 -18.77 14.64 -2.21
N LEU A 23 -17.96 14.01 -1.36
CA LEU A 23 -17.44 12.67 -1.60
C LEU A 23 -18.64 11.70 -1.59
N SER A 24 -18.73 10.82 -2.59
CA SER A 24 -19.78 9.81 -2.65
C SER A 24 -19.72 8.90 -1.43
N GLU A 25 -20.86 8.35 -1.00
CA GLU A 25 -20.94 7.39 0.12
C GLU A 25 -20.02 6.18 -0.07
N TYR A 26 -19.64 5.87 -1.32
CA TYR A 26 -18.72 4.81 -1.67
C TYR A 26 -17.37 5.40 -2.10
N GLN A 27 -16.38 5.29 -1.23
CA GLN A 27 -14.98 5.52 -1.58
C GLN A 27 -14.37 4.18 -1.99
N PHE A 28 -14.27 3.94 -3.30
CA PHE A 28 -13.62 2.73 -3.81
C PHE A 28 -12.10 2.93 -3.77
N HIS A 29 -11.46 2.36 -2.76
CA HIS A 29 -10.01 2.23 -2.76
C HIS A 29 -9.60 1.06 -3.65
N SER A 30 -8.40 1.13 -4.23
CA SER A 30 -7.89 0.03 -5.04
C SER A 30 -7.80 -1.24 -4.19
N VAL A 31 -8.35 -2.34 -4.69
CA VAL A 31 -8.31 -3.63 -4.02
C VAL A 31 -7.09 -4.40 -4.51
N PHE A 32 -6.26 -4.88 -3.59
CA PHE A 32 -5.16 -5.77 -3.92
C PHE A 32 -5.57 -7.24 -3.76
N VAL A 33 -5.26 -8.05 -4.77
CA VAL A 33 -5.35 -9.51 -4.70
C VAL A 33 -3.94 -10.06 -4.75
N CYS A 34 -3.57 -10.86 -3.74
CA CYS A 34 -2.24 -11.45 -3.66
C CYS A 34 -2.01 -12.40 -4.83
N PRO A 35 -0.99 -12.19 -5.66
CA PRO A 35 -0.78 -13.01 -6.84
C PRO A 35 -0.29 -14.44 -6.51
N VAL A 36 0.13 -14.70 -5.26
CA VAL A 36 0.53 -16.03 -4.78
C VAL A 36 -0.60 -16.76 -4.07
N SER A 37 -1.28 -16.14 -3.09
CA SER A 37 -2.39 -16.80 -2.38
C SER A 37 -3.70 -16.76 -3.17
N LYS A 38 -3.82 -15.88 -4.17
CA LYS A 38 -5.04 -15.64 -4.95
C LYS A 38 -6.21 -15.15 -4.09
N GLU A 39 -5.89 -14.51 -2.96
CA GLU A 39 -6.85 -13.96 -2.00
C GLU A 39 -6.74 -12.43 -1.97
N GLN A 40 -7.88 -11.78 -1.77
CA GLN A 40 -7.96 -10.34 -1.55
C GLN A 40 -7.28 -9.97 -0.22
N SER A 41 -6.53 -8.86 -0.20
CA SER A 41 -5.96 -8.32 1.03
C SER A 41 -7.02 -7.77 1.97
N SER A 42 -6.75 -7.82 3.26
CA SER A 42 -7.59 -7.26 4.33
C SER A 42 -6.73 -6.46 5.31
N ASP A 43 -7.36 -5.80 6.28
CA ASP A 43 -6.63 -5.07 7.33
C ASP A 43 -5.70 -5.98 8.15
N GLU A 44 -6.10 -7.24 8.36
CA GLU A 44 -5.30 -8.25 9.06
C GLU A 44 -4.20 -8.87 8.16
N ASN A 45 -4.44 -8.90 6.85
CA ASN A 45 -3.53 -9.43 5.85
C ASN A 45 -3.25 -8.40 4.74
N PRO A 46 -2.60 -7.27 5.09
CA PRO A 46 -2.45 -6.17 4.16
C PRO A 46 -1.42 -6.49 3.08
N PRO A 47 -1.47 -5.77 1.94
CA PRO A 47 -0.41 -5.82 0.94
C PRO A 47 0.88 -5.25 1.51
N MET A 48 1.98 -5.97 1.31
CA MET A 48 3.31 -5.62 1.77
C MET A 48 4.24 -5.49 0.56
N MET A 49 4.80 -4.30 0.37
CA MET A 49 5.80 -4.02 -0.64
C MET A 49 7.18 -4.47 -0.16
N MET A 50 7.87 -5.25 -0.98
CA MET A 50 9.23 -5.72 -0.77
C MET A 50 10.25 -4.69 -1.28
N SER A 51 11.54 -4.84 -0.91
CA SER A 51 12.62 -3.95 -1.37
C SER A 51 12.81 -3.92 -2.90
N CYS A 52 12.35 -4.95 -3.61
CA CYS A 52 12.35 -5.01 -5.07
C CYS A 52 11.13 -4.35 -5.74
N GLY A 53 10.19 -3.79 -4.96
CA GLY A 53 8.98 -3.14 -5.47
C GLY A 53 7.78 -4.07 -5.70
N HIS A 54 7.99 -5.40 -5.75
CA HIS A 54 6.88 -6.35 -5.82
C HIS A 54 6.08 -6.39 -4.50
N VAL A 55 4.79 -6.70 -4.62
CA VAL A 55 3.84 -6.67 -3.50
C VAL A 55 3.26 -8.07 -3.28
N LEU A 56 3.20 -8.50 -2.02
CA LEU A 56 2.57 -9.75 -1.57
C LEU A 56 1.83 -9.49 -0.26
N CYS A 57 0.84 -10.32 0.08
CA CYS A 57 0.19 -10.19 1.38
C CYS A 57 1.11 -10.62 2.55
N LYS A 58 0.91 -10.00 3.72
CA LYS A 58 1.69 -10.27 4.95
C LYS A 58 1.78 -11.76 5.30
N GLN A 59 0.67 -12.48 5.26
CA GLN A 59 0.64 -13.92 5.56
C GLN A 59 1.43 -14.74 4.53
N THR A 60 1.39 -14.35 3.26
CA THR A 60 2.19 -15.00 2.20
C THR A 60 3.68 -14.83 2.49
N ILE A 61 4.12 -13.61 2.81
CA ILE A 61 5.52 -13.34 3.20
C ILE A 61 5.93 -14.20 4.39
N ASN A 62 5.11 -14.25 5.44
CA ASN A 62 5.38 -15.05 6.63
C ASN A 62 5.45 -16.55 6.35
N LYS A 63 4.63 -17.06 5.43
CA LYS A 63 4.66 -18.48 5.02
C LYS A 63 5.95 -18.79 4.24
N ILE A 64 6.31 -17.94 3.27
CA ILE A 64 7.52 -18.13 2.45
C ILE A 64 8.78 -18.00 3.30
N SER A 65 8.82 -17.07 4.26
CA SER A 65 9.98 -16.88 5.13
C SER A 65 10.21 -18.02 6.11
N LYS A 66 9.15 -18.69 6.59
CA LYS A 66 9.25 -19.84 7.51
C LYS A 66 9.92 -21.06 6.89
N ASN A 67 9.86 -21.18 5.56
CA ASN A 67 10.56 -22.25 4.84
C ASN A 67 12.08 -21.98 4.70
N GLY A 68 12.56 -20.79 5.09
CA GLY A 68 13.97 -20.43 5.12
C GLY A 68 14.56 -20.45 6.53
N SER A 69 15.87 -20.61 6.62
CA SER A 69 16.64 -20.61 7.88
C SER A 69 17.02 -19.20 8.39
N LYS A 70 16.62 -18.14 7.69
CA LYS A 70 16.97 -16.74 7.99
C LYS A 70 15.74 -15.82 7.89
N SER A 71 15.81 -14.61 8.43
CA SER A 71 14.79 -13.54 8.31
C SER A 71 14.63 -12.97 6.88
N SER A 72 14.97 -13.75 5.86
CA SER A 72 15.02 -13.37 4.45
C SER A 72 14.46 -14.47 3.54
N PHE A 73 13.88 -14.09 2.42
CA PHE A 73 13.35 -15.00 1.40
C PHE A 73 13.57 -14.46 -0.01
N LYS A 74 13.46 -15.32 -1.03
CA LYS A 74 13.50 -14.90 -2.44
C LYS A 74 12.15 -14.41 -2.90
N CYS A 75 12.13 -13.29 -3.61
CA CYS A 75 10.91 -12.82 -4.26
C CYS A 75 10.44 -13.86 -5.31
N PRO A 76 9.14 -14.24 -5.34
CA PRO A 76 8.63 -15.19 -6.33
C PRO A 76 8.68 -14.67 -7.79
N TYR A 77 8.85 -13.36 -7.98
CA TYR A 77 8.78 -12.70 -9.29
C TYR A 77 10.13 -12.16 -9.78
N CYS A 78 11.17 -12.18 -8.94
CA CYS A 78 12.50 -11.67 -9.32
C CYS A 78 13.61 -12.32 -8.48
N PRO A 79 14.88 -12.29 -8.91
CA PRO A 79 15.96 -12.99 -8.21
C PRO A 79 16.39 -12.34 -6.87
N THR A 80 15.77 -11.22 -6.49
CA THR A 80 16.13 -10.41 -5.33
C THR A 80 15.83 -11.13 -4.02
N ASP A 81 16.80 -11.12 -3.10
CA ASP A 81 16.59 -11.47 -1.69
C ASP A 81 15.88 -10.32 -0.96
N VAL A 82 14.85 -10.67 -0.22
CA VAL A 82 14.02 -9.76 0.54
C VAL A 82 14.21 -10.03 2.02
N ASP A 83 14.56 -8.99 2.77
CA ASP A 83 14.53 -9.00 4.23
C ASP A 83 13.14 -8.58 4.71
N ILE A 84 12.51 -9.42 5.54
CA ILE A 84 11.15 -9.20 6.05
C ILE A 84 11.05 -7.88 6.81
N SER A 85 12.11 -7.46 7.52
CA SER A 85 12.14 -6.20 8.28
C SER A 85 12.05 -4.95 7.39
N ARG A 86 12.40 -5.09 6.11
CA ARG A 86 12.36 -4.03 5.09
C ARG A 86 11.06 -4.02 4.29
N CYS A 87 10.18 -5.00 4.49
CA CYS A 87 8.85 -4.97 3.90
C CYS A 87 8.02 -3.85 4.56
N ARG A 88 7.28 -3.09 3.74
CA ARG A 88 6.43 -1.99 4.19
C ARG A 88 5.00 -2.23 3.74
N GLN A 89 4.04 -1.92 4.60
CA GLN A 89 2.63 -2.00 4.25
C GLN A 89 2.30 -0.95 3.19
N LEU A 90 1.67 -1.38 2.10
CA LEU A 90 1.14 -0.50 1.07
C LEU A 90 -0.26 -0.04 1.49
N HIS A 91 -0.51 1.26 1.37
CA HIS A 91 -1.82 1.87 1.60
C HIS A 91 -2.30 2.47 0.27
N PHE A 92 -3.59 2.30 -0.03
CA PHE A 92 -4.25 2.83 -1.22
C PHE A 92 -5.03 4.09 -0.90
#